data_AF-A0A953ES42-F1
#
_entry.id   AF-A0A953ES42-F1
#
_cell.length_a   1.000
_cell.length_b   1.000
_cell.length_c   1.000
_cell.angle_alpha   90.00
_cell.angle_beta   90.00
_cell.angle_gamma   90.00
#
_symmetry.space_group_name_H-M   'P 1'
#
loop_
_entity.id
_entity.type
_entity.pdbx_description
1 polymer ?
#
loop_
_entity_poly.entity_id
_entity_poly.type
_entity_poly.pdbx_seq_one_letter_code
_entity_poly.pdbx_strand_id
1 'polypeptide(L)'
;RPRHIPLAPCVLRRHTEAGRTLRVITTTTYNSSGQRYINHEKRGTNVVLFVRSSRTDINGRTRPYFCVGRARYVEHRSERPMQITWELHDPLPGDIFSAFRAAVA
;
A
#
# COMPACT_ATOMS: atom_id res chain seq x y z
N ARG A 1 19.36 -23.33 -10.74
CA ARG A 1 18.65 -22.52 -11.77
C ARG A 1 17.56 -21.72 -11.07
N PRO A 2 17.62 -20.38 -10.99
CA PRO A 2 16.68 -19.62 -10.17
C PRO A 2 15.36 -19.42 -10.91
N ARG A 3 14.25 -19.68 -10.22
CA ARG A 3 12.89 -19.45 -10.72
C ARG A 3 12.60 -17.95 -10.65
N HIS A 4 12.41 -17.32 -11.81
CA HIS A 4 11.83 -15.99 -11.94
C HIS A 4 10.39 -16.03 -11.38
N ILE A 5 10.15 -15.33 -10.27
CA ILE A 5 8.79 -15.00 -9.83
C ILE A 5 8.53 -13.58 -10.35
N PRO A 6 7.65 -13.38 -11.35
CA PRO A 6 7.29 -12.04 -11.78
C PRO A 6 6.44 -11.42 -10.67
N LEU A 7 6.98 -10.39 -10.00
CA LEU A 7 6.20 -9.52 -9.12
C LEU A 7 5.22 -8.74 -10.01
N ALA A 8 4.02 -9.28 -10.16
CA ALA A 8 2.91 -8.60 -10.82
C ALA A 8 2.61 -7.27 -10.08
N PRO A 9 2.25 -6.21 -10.82
CA PRO A 9 1.96 -4.90 -10.24
C PRO A 9 0.81 -5.01 -9.25
N CYS A 10 0.96 -4.37 -8.09
CA CYS A 10 0.01 -4.34 -7.00
C CYS A 10 -1.39 -3.93 -7.49
N VAL A 11 -2.26 -4.91 -7.75
CA VAL A 11 -3.66 -4.67 -8.09
C VAL A 11 -4.38 -4.35 -6.78
N LEU A 12 -4.65 -3.06 -6.57
CA LEU A 12 -5.54 -2.54 -5.54
C LEU A 12 -6.97 -3.06 -5.84
N ARG A 13 -7.30 -4.31 -5.48
CA ARG A 13 -8.67 -4.81 -5.67
C ARG A 13 -9.63 -4.27 -4.62
N ARG A 14 -10.75 -3.74 -5.12
CA ARG A 14 -11.98 -3.32 -4.44
C ARG A 14 -12.19 -3.98 -3.08
N HIS A 15 -12.18 -3.18 -2.03
CA HIS A 15 -13.15 -3.22 -0.93
C HIS A 15 -12.94 -1.93 -0.11
N THR A 16 -13.95 -1.06 -0.11
CA THR A 16 -14.45 -0.23 1.01
C THR A 16 -15.01 1.10 0.51
N GLU A 17 -16.20 1.42 1.01
CA GLU A 17 -16.81 2.74 0.93
C GLU A 17 -15.81 3.81 1.40
N ALA A 18 -15.74 4.91 0.66
CA ALA A 18 -14.99 6.11 1.01
C ALA A 18 -13.47 5.96 1.25
N GLY A 19 -12.71 5.52 0.24
CA GLY A 19 -11.35 6.02 -0.06
C GLY A 19 -10.25 6.05 1.02
N ARG A 20 -10.45 5.41 2.17
CA ARG A 20 -9.54 5.48 3.33
C ARG A 20 -8.56 4.33 3.40
N THR A 21 -8.76 3.30 2.59
CA THR A 21 -8.07 2.03 2.74
C THR A 21 -7.07 1.78 1.62
N LEU A 22 -5.81 1.51 1.96
CA LEU A 22 -4.75 1.16 1.02
C LEU A 22 -4.23 -0.25 1.28
N ARG A 23 -4.03 -1.03 0.21
CA ARG A 23 -3.47 -2.38 0.32
C ARG A 23 -2.02 -2.42 -0.14
N VAL A 24 -1.13 -2.88 0.73
CA VAL A 24 0.32 -2.97 0.47
C VAL A 24 0.79 -4.40 0.68
N ILE A 25 1.61 -4.92 -0.23
CA ILE A 25 2.21 -6.25 -0.09
C ILE A 25 3.63 -6.14 0.50
N THR A 26 3.92 -6.95 1.51
CA THR A 26 5.19 -6.97 2.25
C THR A 26 5.67 -8.41 2.47
N THR A 27 6.90 -8.55 2.96
CA THR A 27 7.49 -9.81 3.41
C THR A 27 6.68 -10.48 4.53
N THR A 28 7.14 -11.66 4.93
CA THR A 28 6.36 -12.65 5.67
C THR A 28 5.95 -12.21 7.09
N THR A 29 4.75 -12.60 7.53
CA THR A 29 4.16 -12.24 8.85
C THR A 29 5.03 -12.63 10.06
N TYR A 30 5.74 -13.76 9.98
CA TYR A 30 6.55 -14.31 11.07
C TYR A 30 7.93 -13.67 11.25
N ASN A 31 8.38 -12.83 10.31
CA ASN A 31 9.68 -12.19 10.45
C ASN A 31 9.56 -10.88 11.24
N SER A 32 10.70 -10.35 11.69
CA SER A 32 10.79 -9.09 12.45
C SER A 32 10.24 -7.87 11.70
N SER A 33 10.07 -7.95 10.37
CA SER A 33 9.46 -6.90 9.54
C SER A 33 7.93 -7.00 9.52
N GLY A 34 7.35 -8.19 9.38
CA GLY A 34 5.89 -8.39 9.45
C GLY A 34 5.33 -7.98 10.80
N GLN A 35 5.95 -8.44 11.89
CA GLN A 35 5.58 -8.08 13.26
C GLN A 35 5.74 -6.58 13.57
N ARG A 36 6.65 -5.90 12.87
CA ARG A 36 6.83 -4.45 13.00
C ARG A 36 5.61 -3.69 12.52
N TYR A 37 5.03 -4.08 11.39
CA TYR A 37 3.83 -3.44 10.86
C TYR A 37 2.59 -3.75 11.70
N ILE A 38 2.43 -5.01 12.12
CA ILE A 38 1.29 -5.43 12.96
C ILE A 38 1.29 -4.68 14.30
N ASN A 39 2.44 -4.56 14.95
CA ASN A 39 2.55 -3.99 16.29
C ASN A 39 3.03 -2.53 16.31
N HIS A 40 3.01 -1.81 15.18
CA HIS A 40 3.62 -0.48 15.07
C HIS A 40 3.07 0.53 16.09
N GLU A 41 1.75 0.54 16.32
CA GLU A 41 1.11 1.41 17.32
C GLU A 41 1.54 1.06 18.75
N LYS A 42 1.52 -0.23 19.11
CA LYS A 42 1.97 -0.71 20.43
C LYS A 42 3.43 -0.34 20.72
N ARG A 43 4.25 -0.21 19.67
CA ARG A 43 5.67 0.15 19.76
C ARG A 43 5.92 1.66 19.64
N GLY A 44 4.86 2.48 19.49
CA GLY A 44 4.98 3.92 19.33
C GLY A 44 5.62 4.36 18.02
N THR A 45 5.65 3.48 17.01
CA THR A 45 6.24 3.77 15.69
C THR A 45 5.17 4.19 14.70
N ASN A 46 5.47 5.20 13.89
CA ASN A 46 4.55 5.73 12.88
C ASN A 46 4.81 5.08 11.52
N VAL A 47 3.74 4.70 10.82
CA VAL A 47 3.79 4.26 9.43
C VAL A 47 3.28 5.38 8.55
N VAL A 48 4.07 5.76 7.53
CA VAL A 48 3.73 6.78 6.54
C VAL A 48 3.68 6.14 5.17
N LEU A 49 2.62 6.40 4.41
CA LEU A 49 2.41 5.79 3.10
C LEU A 49 2.79 6.73 1.96
N PHE A 50 3.46 6.15 0.97
CA PHE A 50 3.85 6.80 -0.27
C PHE A 50 3.26 6.02 -1.43
N VAL A 51 2.45 6.68 -2.25
CA VAL A 51 1.70 6.04 -3.35
C VAL A 51 2.01 6.70 -4.68
N ARG A 52 1.82 5.94 -5.77
CA ARG A 52 1.87 6.45 -7.14
C ARG A 52 0.88 5.65 -7.99
N SER A 53 0.20 6.32 -8.92
CA SER A 53 -0.83 5.69 -9.76
C SER A 53 -0.25 4.73 -10.81
N SER A 54 0.98 4.96 -11.25
CA SER A 54 1.71 4.06 -12.15
C SER A 54 3.22 4.17 -11.93
N ARG A 55 3.99 3.22 -12.48
CA ARG A 55 5.45 3.23 -12.39
C ARG A 55 6.08 4.36 -13.23
N THR A 56 5.53 4.57 -14.42
CA THR A 56 6.02 5.54 -15.40
C THR A 56 4.89 6.39 -15.97
N ASP A 57 5.22 7.57 -16.49
CA ASP A 57 4.31 8.43 -17.26
C ASP A 57 4.24 8.02 -18.73
N ILE A 58 3.50 8.81 -19.53
CA ILE A 58 3.32 8.57 -20.97
C ILE A 58 4.63 8.67 -21.77
N ASN A 59 5.65 9.33 -21.21
CA ASN A 59 6.96 9.54 -21.81
C ASN A 59 7.99 8.52 -21.28
N GLY A 60 7.54 7.50 -20.54
CA GLY A 60 8.40 6.48 -19.95
C GLY A 60 9.22 6.93 -18.74
N ARG A 61 9.00 8.15 -18.22
CA ARG A 61 9.73 8.68 -17.05
C ARG A 61 9.13 8.14 -15.76
N THR A 62 9.97 7.87 -14.77
CA THR A 62 9.52 7.43 -13.44
C THR A 62 8.62 8.48 -12.81
N ARG A 63 7.40 8.07 -12.41
CA ARG A 63 6.50 8.98 -11.70
C ARG A 63 6.94 9.18 -10.24
N PRO A 64 6.82 10.41 -9.70
CA PRO A 64 7.11 10.67 -8.30
C PRO A 64 6.11 9.94 -7.39
N TYR A 65 6.53 9.72 -6.15
CA TYR A 65 5.65 9.26 -5.08
C TYR A 65 4.96 10.44 -4.43
N PHE A 66 3.68 10.26 -4.07
CA PHE A 66 2.91 11.18 -3.25
C PHE A 66 2.86 10.65 -1.82
N CYS A 67 3.24 11.50 -0.85
CA CYS A 67 3.04 11.21 0.56
C CYS A 67 1.56 11.42 0.89
N VAL A 68 0.89 10.38 1.39
CA VAL A 68 -0.54 10.44 1.75
C VAL A 68 -0.76 10.44 3.26
N GLY A 69 0.32 10.65 4.01
CA GLY A 69 0.27 10.80 5.45
C GLY A 69 0.39 9.49 6.22
N ARG A 70 0.04 9.58 7.50
CA ARG A 70 0.13 8.48 8.45
C ARG A 70 -0.97 7.46 8.21
N ALA A 71 -0.67 6.19 8.46
CA ALA A 71 -1.61 5.11 8.36
C ALA A 71 -1.58 4.20 9.58
N ARG A 72 -2.74 3.63 9.91
CA ARG A 72 -2.92 2.60 10.92
C ARG A 72 -3.14 1.23 10.25
N TYR A 73 -2.64 0.20 10.90
CA TYR A 73 -2.82 -1.18 10.48
C TYR A 73 -4.26 -1.61 10.79
N VAL A 74 -4.94 -2.23 9.82
CA VAL A 74 -6.30 -2.75 9.99
C VAL A 74 -6.29 -4.26 10.03
N GLU A 75 -5.89 -4.87 8.92
CA GLU A 75 -5.83 -6.32 8.77
C GLU A 75 -4.70 -6.70 7.82
N HIS A 76 -4.39 -7.99 7.73
CA HIS A 76 -3.62 -8.52 6.62
C HIS A 76 -4.20 -9.84 6.14
N ARG A 77 -3.92 -10.15 4.88
CA ARG A 77 -4.28 -11.42 4.26
C ARG A 77 -3.05 -12.05 3.66
N SER A 78 -2.99 -13.38 3.72
CA SER A 78 -1.84 -14.18 3.29
C SER A 78 -0.58 -13.90 4.13
N GLU A 79 0.29 -14.91 4.21
CA GLU A 79 1.53 -14.80 4.98
C GLU A 79 2.76 -14.59 4.10
N ARG A 80 2.72 -14.94 2.80
CA ARG A 80 3.85 -14.85 1.87
C ARG A 80 3.38 -14.58 0.43
N PRO A 81 3.47 -13.35 -0.09
CA PRO A 81 3.71 -12.09 0.64
C PRO A 81 2.47 -11.70 1.48
N MET A 82 2.73 -11.04 2.60
CA MET A 82 1.69 -10.49 3.48
C MET A 82 1.02 -9.31 2.80
N GLN A 83 -0.30 -9.33 2.65
CA GLN A 83 -1.06 -8.26 2.02
C GLN A 83 -1.78 -7.45 3.11
N ILE A 84 -1.20 -6.33 3.51
CA ILE A 84 -1.70 -5.49 4.60
C ILE A 84 -2.72 -4.49 4.08
N THR A 85 -3.81 -4.36 4.82
CA THR A 85 -4.82 -3.32 4.70
C THR A 85 -4.48 -2.22 5.71
N TRP A 86 -4.25 -1.02 5.20
CA TRP A 86 -3.94 0.19 5.97
C TRP A 86 -5.10 1.16 5.88
N GLU A 87 -5.36 1.89 6.96
CA GLU A 87 -6.30 3.01 6.97
C GLU A 87 -5.53 4.32 7.19
N LEU A 88 -5.76 5.30 6.34
CA LEU A 88 -5.15 6.63 6.48
C LEU A 88 -5.78 7.40 7.64
N HIS A 89 -4.97 8.13 8.38
CA HIS A 89 -5.46 9.05 9.42
C HIS A 89 -6.28 10.19 8.82
N ASP A 90 -5.79 10.75 7.72
CA ASP A 90 -6.43 11.84 6.99
C ASP A 90 -6.98 11.32 5.66
N PRO A 91 -8.16 11.80 5.21
CA PRO A 91 -8.68 11.43 3.91
C PRO A 91 -7.75 11.92 2.80
N LEU A 92 -7.66 11.16 1.71
CA LEU A 92 -6.96 11.61 0.52
C LEU A 92 -7.59 12.91 -0.01
N PRO A 93 -6.79 13.90 -0.41
CA PRO A 93 -7.26 15.03 -1.20
C PRO A 93 -8.02 14.54 -2.45
N GLY A 94 -9.10 15.22 -2.81
CA GLY A 94 -10.07 14.73 -3.82
C GLY A 94 -9.49 14.53 -5.22
N ASP A 95 -8.54 15.37 -5.62
CA ASP A 95 -7.76 15.26 -6.86
C ASP A 95 -6.89 13.99 -6.87
N ILE A 96 -6.19 13.72 -5.78
CA ILE A 96 -5.38 12.51 -5.58
C ILE A 96 -6.28 11.28 -5.57
N PHE A 97 -7.35 11.30 -4.78
CA PHE A 97 -8.32 10.20 -4.71
C PHE A 97 -8.88 9.83 -6.09
N SER A 98 -9.23 10.83 -6.90
CA SER A 98 -9.77 10.62 -8.25
C SER A 98 -8.75 9.97 -9.18
N ALA A 99 -7.49 10.43 -9.13
CA ALA A 99 -6.41 9.85 -9.92
C ALA A 99 -6.13 8.37 -9.56
N PHE A 100 -6.20 8.02 -8.27
CA PHE A 100 -5.99 6.65 -7.81
C PHE A 100 -7.18 5.74 -8.07
N ARG A 101 -8.42 6.24 -7.94
CA ARG A 101 -9.63 5.48 -8.23
C ARG A 101 -9.71 5.08 -9.71
N ALA A 102 -9.30 5.96 -10.63
CA ALA A 102 -9.32 5.69 -12.06
C ALA A 102 -8.31 4.60 -12.49
N ALA A 103 -7.18 4.47 -11.80
CA ALA A 103 -6.15 3.47 -12.10
C ALA A 103 -6.52 2.03 -11.68
N VAL A 104 -7.68 1.85 -11.03
CA VAL A 104 -8.14 0.61 -10.40
C VAL A 104 -9.30 -0.03 -11.16
N ALA A 105 -9.94 0.74 -12.05
CA ALA A 105 -10.99 0.30 -12.97
C ALA A 105 -10.37 -0.29 -14.23
#